data_AF-N1MGV6-F1
#
_entry.id   AF-N1MGV6-F1
#
_cell.length_a   1.000
_cell.length_b   1.000
_cell.length_c   1.000
_cell.angle_alpha   90.00
_cell.angle_beta   90.00
_cell.angle_gamma   90.00
#
_symmetry.space_group_name_H-M   'P 1'
#
loop_
_entity.id
_entity.type
_entity.pdbx_description
1 polymer ?
#
loop_
_entity_poly.entity_id
_entity_poly.type
_entity_poly.pdbx_seq_one_letter_code
_entity_poly.pdbx_strand_id
1 'polypeptide(L)'
;MTVGAGGYAPNIIFSPSEPGLAYLRTDMGGAYRWDVKAARWIPLQDGMAISSYMGVESIAVDPRDANIVYLAVGMAARLPAAILRSIDRGRTWTTTPVPFAMGGNEPGRGMGERLAIDPHNRSTLFFWIAP
;
A
#
# COMPACT_ATOMS: atom_id res chain seq x y z
N MET A 1 14.84 23.48 -5.19
CA MET A 1 14.95 23.06 -3.77
C MET A 1 14.30 21.70 -3.66
N THR A 2 15.00 20.71 -3.09
CA THR A 2 14.48 19.35 -2.90
C THR A 2 14.44 19.09 -1.41
N VAL A 3 13.27 18.74 -0.87
CA VAL A 3 13.08 18.54 0.59
C VAL A 3 13.46 17.11 1.01
N GLY A 4 13.41 16.14 0.09
CA GLY A 4 13.92 14.77 0.28
C GLY A 4 13.00 13.82 1.07
N ALA A 5 12.03 14.33 1.83
CA ALA A 5 10.86 13.67 2.45
C ALA A 5 10.25 14.68 3.45
N GLY A 6 9.62 14.23 4.53
CA GLY A 6 9.19 15.08 5.66
C GLY A 6 7.94 14.59 6.40
N GLY A 7 7.18 13.68 5.79
CA GLY A 7 6.00 13.03 6.40
C GLY A 7 6.34 11.73 7.13
N TYR A 8 5.32 11.10 7.71
CA TYR A 8 5.47 9.83 8.41
C TYR A 8 5.28 8.64 7.46
N ALA A 9 6.29 7.78 7.40
CA ALA A 9 6.28 6.56 6.60
C ALA A 9 6.36 5.34 7.54
N PRO A 10 5.22 4.78 7.94
CA PRO A 10 5.15 3.81 9.02
C PRO A 10 5.84 2.47 8.72
N ASN A 11 5.93 2.04 7.45
CA ASN A 11 6.52 0.74 7.14
C ASN A 11 7.11 0.63 5.73
N ILE A 12 8.08 -0.28 5.59
CA ILE A 12 8.68 -0.73 4.34
C ILE A 12 8.44 -2.24 4.18
N ILE A 13 7.93 -2.65 3.03
CA ILE A 13 7.60 -4.03 2.71
C ILE A 13 8.54 -4.52 1.62
N PHE A 14 9.38 -5.49 1.93
CA PHE A 14 10.29 -6.13 0.97
C PHE A 14 9.59 -7.30 0.26
N SER A 15 9.80 -7.42 -1.05
CA SER A 15 9.28 -8.54 -1.82
C SER A 15 10.08 -9.81 -1.52
N PRO A 16 9.43 -10.93 -1.14
CA PRO A 16 10.10 -12.22 -1.04
C PRO A 16 10.47 -12.82 -2.41
N SER A 17 9.71 -12.45 -3.45
CA SER A 17 9.81 -13.03 -4.79
C SER A 17 10.87 -12.36 -5.67
N GLU A 18 11.37 -11.17 -5.29
CA GLU A 18 12.40 -10.47 -6.07
C GLU A 18 13.31 -9.63 -5.15
N PRO A 19 14.62 -9.96 -5.08
CA PRO A 19 15.59 -9.16 -4.36
C PRO A 19 15.65 -7.71 -4.86
N GLY A 20 15.69 -6.76 -3.93
CA GLY A 20 15.77 -5.33 -4.24
C GLY A 20 14.42 -4.68 -4.59
N LEU A 21 13.33 -5.44 -4.68
CA LEU A 21 11.99 -4.88 -4.79
C LEU A 21 11.43 -4.59 -3.39
N ALA A 22 11.09 -3.33 -3.14
CA ALA A 22 10.48 -2.90 -1.88
C ALA A 22 9.41 -1.84 -2.13
N TYR A 23 8.48 -1.75 -1.19
CA TYR A 23 7.39 -0.77 -1.17
C TYR A 23 7.41 0.00 0.15
N LEU A 24 7.09 1.28 0.09
CA LEU A 24 6.95 2.16 1.25
C LEU A 24 5.50 2.61 1.32
N ARG A 25 4.89 2.55 2.50
CA ARG A 25 3.57 3.19 2.74
C ARG A 25 3.72 4.44 3.59
N THR A 26 2.85 5.41 3.36
CA THR A 26 2.76 6.66 4.12
C THR A 26 1.33 6.93 4.58
N ASP A 27 1.18 7.75 5.61
CA ASP A 27 -0.13 8.03 6.20
C ASP A 27 -1.00 9.00 5.38
N MET A 28 -0.38 9.88 4.59
CA MET A 28 -1.09 10.81 3.70
C MET A 28 -0.49 10.99 2.30
N GLY A 29 0.66 10.39 2.01
CA GLY A 29 1.41 10.60 0.76
C GLY A 29 1.37 9.43 -0.22
N GLY A 30 0.49 8.45 0.01
CA GLY A 30 0.38 7.25 -0.81
C GLY A 30 1.50 6.23 -0.56
N ALA A 31 1.65 5.32 -1.52
CA ALA A 31 2.66 4.28 -1.56
C ALA A 31 3.72 4.59 -2.61
N TYR A 32 4.93 4.08 -2.36
CA TYR A 32 6.06 4.20 -3.25
C TYR A 32 6.69 2.83 -3.52
N ARG A 33 7.33 2.65 -4.68
CA ARG A 33 8.18 1.50 -5.00
C ARG A 33 9.63 1.92 -5.10
N TRP A 34 10.55 1.14 -4.55
CA TRP A 34 11.98 1.37 -4.72
C TRP A 34 12.44 1.08 -6.15
N ASP A 35 13.20 2.00 -6.73
CA ASP A 35 13.95 1.80 -7.96
C ASP A 35 15.43 1.66 -7.62
N VAL A 36 15.94 0.44 -7.75
CA VAL A 36 17.34 0.11 -7.46
C VAL A 36 18.31 0.87 -8.38
N LYS A 37 17.97 1.02 -9.67
CA LYS A 37 18.88 1.63 -10.66
C LYS A 37 18.99 3.13 -10.45
N ALA A 38 17.87 3.77 -10.15
CA ALA A 38 17.82 5.20 -9.92
C ALA A 38 18.03 5.59 -8.44
N ALA A 39 18.17 4.60 -7.54
CA ALA A 39 18.30 4.77 -6.10
C ALA A 39 17.26 5.72 -5.51
N ARG A 40 15.98 5.56 -5.89
CA ARG A 40 14.89 6.45 -5.48
C ARG A 40 13.55 5.74 -5.34
N TRP A 41 12.66 6.35 -4.56
CA TRP A 41 11.26 5.94 -4.44
C TRP A 41 10.42 6.53 -5.58
N ILE A 42 9.64 5.68 -6.25
CA ILE A 42 8.70 6.05 -7.31
C ILE A 42 7.29 6.09 -6.71
N PRO A 43 6.55 7.21 -6.81
CA PRO A 43 5.17 7.28 -6.33
C PRO A 43 4.25 6.39 -7.19
N LEU A 44 3.28 5.74 -6.55
CA LEU A 44 2.40 4.76 -7.22
C LEU A 44 0.94 5.21 -7.35
N GLN A 45 0.57 6.36 -6.77
CA GLN A 45 -0.82 6.78 -6.65
C GLN A 45 -1.10 8.23 -7.11
N ASP A 46 -0.13 8.91 -7.73
CA ASP A 46 -0.27 10.33 -8.14
C ASP A 46 -1.43 10.60 -9.11
N GLY A 47 -1.89 9.58 -9.84
CA GLY A 47 -3.03 9.68 -10.76
C GLY A 47 -4.40 9.38 -10.13
N MET A 48 -4.47 9.07 -8.82
CA MET A 48 -5.73 8.71 -8.16
C MET A 48 -6.59 9.95 -7.89
N ALA A 49 -7.87 9.88 -8.27
CA ALA A 49 -8.81 10.99 -8.08
C ALA A 49 -9.35 11.12 -6.64
N ILE A 50 -9.40 10.01 -5.89
CA ILE A 50 -9.94 9.98 -4.53
C ILE A 50 -8.81 10.24 -3.54
N SER A 51 -8.80 11.45 -2.95
CA SER A 51 -7.74 11.89 -2.03
C SER A 51 -7.57 10.99 -0.80
N SER A 52 -8.66 10.40 -0.29
CA SER A 52 -8.58 9.50 0.85
C SER A 52 -7.79 8.23 0.57
N TYR A 53 -7.59 7.85 -0.70
CA TYR A 53 -6.77 6.70 -1.06
C TYR A 53 -5.26 6.97 -0.93
N MET A 54 -4.85 8.21 -0.68
CA MET A 54 -3.46 8.54 -0.35
C MET A 54 -3.07 8.13 1.07
N GLY A 55 -4.04 7.79 1.94
CA GLY A 55 -3.74 7.14 3.21
C GLY A 55 -3.61 5.64 3.01
N VAL A 56 -2.42 5.09 3.20
CA VAL A 56 -2.13 3.67 2.97
C VAL A 56 -2.01 2.95 4.30
N GLU A 57 -3.08 2.23 4.66
CA GLU A 57 -3.14 1.49 5.91
C GLU A 57 -2.22 0.26 5.87
N SER A 58 -2.20 -0.47 4.75
CA SER A 58 -1.39 -1.68 4.63
C SER A 58 -1.03 -2.03 3.18
N ILE A 59 0.10 -2.71 2.99
CA ILE A 59 0.57 -3.26 1.73
C ILE A 59 0.76 -4.77 1.88
N ALA A 60 0.24 -5.54 0.92
CA ALA A 60 0.55 -6.95 0.78
C ALA A 60 1.19 -7.22 -0.58
N VAL A 61 2.34 -7.93 -0.58
CA VAL A 61 3.07 -8.33 -1.78
C VAL A 61 2.95 -9.84 -1.96
N ASP A 62 2.78 -10.31 -3.20
CA ASP A 62 2.68 -11.74 -3.46
C ASP A 62 4.07 -12.41 -3.31
N PRO A 63 4.21 -13.42 -2.44
CA PRO A 63 5.49 -14.07 -2.17
C PRO A 63 6.02 -14.89 -3.36
N ARG A 64 5.21 -15.13 -4.40
CA ARG A 64 5.54 -15.94 -5.57
C ARG A 64 5.52 -15.16 -6.88
N ASP A 65 4.92 -13.97 -6.91
CA ASP A 65 4.84 -13.12 -8.10
C ASP A 65 5.13 -11.66 -7.76
N ALA A 66 6.33 -11.19 -8.11
CA ALA A 66 6.78 -9.84 -7.81
C ALA A 66 5.93 -8.74 -8.46
N ASN A 67 5.10 -9.07 -9.46
CA ASN A 67 4.23 -8.10 -10.11
C ASN A 67 2.95 -7.80 -9.33
N ILE A 68 2.54 -8.70 -8.43
CA ILE A 68 1.29 -8.59 -7.69
C ILE A 68 1.53 -7.88 -6.37
N VAL A 69 0.84 -6.76 -6.20
CA VAL A 69 0.82 -5.98 -4.96
C VAL A 69 -0.59 -5.46 -4.71
N TYR A 70 -0.98 -5.46 -3.44
CA TYR A 70 -2.24 -4.92 -2.97
C TYR A 70 -2.00 -3.79 -1.97
N LEU A 71 -2.85 -2.77 -2.02
CA LEU A 71 -2.91 -1.70 -1.04
C LEU A 71 -4.29 -1.72 -0.37
N ALA A 72 -4.30 -1.67 0.96
CA ALA A 72 -5.47 -1.25 1.73
C ALA A 72 -5.38 0.27 1.90
N VAL A 73 -6.31 1.00 1.26
CA VAL A 73 -6.29 2.46 1.21
C VAL A 73 -7.54 3.08 1.82
N GLY A 74 -7.34 4.16 2.56
CA GLY A 74 -8.37 4.95 3.21
C GLY A 74 -7.76 5.71 4.37
N MET A 75 -7.87 7.04 4.33
CA MET A 75 -7.13 7.91 5.25
C MET A 75 -7.75 7.98 6.66
N ALA A 76 -9.08 7.90 6.77
CA ALA A 76 -9.79 8.10 8.03
C ALA A 76 -11.16 7.41 8.03
N ALA A 77 -11.71 7.19 9.23
CA ALA A 77 -12.88 6.34 9.47
C ALA A 77 -14.16 6.70 8.68
N ARG A 78 -14.31 7.95 8.24
CA ARG A 78 -15.50 8.46 7.53
C ARG A 78 -15.24 8.81 6.07
N LEU A 79 -14.09 8.43 5.54
CA LEU A 79 -13.71 8.68 4.16
C LEU A 79 -13.78 7.39 3.32
N PRO A 80 -13.90 7.50 1.99
CA PRO A 80 -13.87 6.32 1.13
C PRO A 80 -12.62 5.47 1.37
N ALA A 81 -12.82 4.15 1.40
CA ALA A 81 -11.77 3.15 1.50
C ALA A 81 -11.88 2.14 0.34
N ALA A 82 -10.77 1.50 0.00
CA ALA A 82 -10.71 0.49 -1.05
C ALA A 82 -9.56 -0.49 -0.84
N ILE A 83 -9.66 -1.64 -1.50
CA ILE A 83 -8.52 -2.49 -1.83
C ILE A 83 -8.10 -2.16 -3.26
N LEU A 84 -6.85 -1.75 -3.44
CA LEU A 84 -6.24 -1.59 -4.74
C LEU A 84 -5.42 -2.82 -5.06
N ARG A 85 -5.54 -3.34 -6.27
CA ARG A 85 -4.75 -4.47 -6.78
C ARG A 85 -3.98 -4.05 -8.02
N SER A 86 -2.68 -4.33 -8.04
CA SER A 86 -1.85 -4.19 -9.23
C SER A 86 -1.29 -5.55 -9.65
N ILE A 87 -1.11 -5.72 -10.95
CA ILE A 87 -0.41 -6.86 -11.59
C ILE A 87 0.84 -6.39 -12.36
N ASP A 88 1.29 -5.17 -12.11
CA ASP A 88 2.41 -4.53 -12.79
C ASP A 88 3.27 -3.68 -11.85
N ARG A 89 3.38 -4.11 -10.59
CA ARG A 89 4.20 -3.49 -9.53
C ARG A 89 3.75 -2.08 -9.15
N GLY A 90 2.45 -1.84 -9.16
CA GLY A 90 1.82 -0.57 -8.80
C GLY A 90 1.84 0.49 -9.89
N ARG A 91 2.07 0.13 -11.16
CA ARG A 91 1.96 1.11 -12.27
C ARG A 91 0.51 1.39 -12.60
N THR A 92 -0.34 0.37 -12.56
CA THR A 92 -1.79 0.46 -12.72
C THR A 92 -2.51 -0.29 -11.62
N TRP A 93 -3.75 0.16 -11.34
CA TRP A 93 -4.56 -0.36 -10.23
C TRP A 93 -5.96 -0.72 -10.69
N THR A 94 -6.40 -1.93 -10.36
CA THR A 94 -7.81 -2.26 -10.24
C THR A 94 -8.28 -1.86 -8.85
N THR A 95 -9.37 -1.10 -8.77
CA THR A 95 -9.88 -0.56 -7.50
C THR A 95 -11.16 -1.27 -7.10
N THR A 96 -11.19 -1.80 -5.88
CA THR A 96 -12.39 -2.40 -5.27
C THR A 96 -12.78 -1.59 -4.04
N PRO A 97 -13.78 -0.70 -4.12
CA PRO A 97 -14.32 -0.03 -2.94
C PRO A 97 -14.82 -1.03 -1.90
N VAL A 98 -14.67 -0.71 -0.63
CA VAL A 98 -15.10 -1.57 0.49
C VAL A 98 -16.12 -0.86 1.38
N PRO A 99 -17.04 -1.61 2.02
CA PRO A 99 -18.09 -1.04 2.87
C PRO A 99 -17.64 -0.77 4.32
N PHE A 100 -16.35 -0.91 4.60
CA PHE A 100 -15.76 -0.70 5.93
C PHE A 100 -14.65 0.34 5.85
N ALA A 101 -14.38 0.97 6.99
CA ALA A 101 -13.41 2.04 7.05
C ALA A 101 -11.96 1.55 7.15
N MET A 102 -11.05 2.42 6.74
CA MET A 102 -9.62 2.29 6.93
C MET A 102 -9.07 3.58 7.56
N GLY A 103 -8.01 3.44 8.35
CA GLY A 103 -7.42 4.48 9.19
C GLY A 103 -5.94 4.71 8.89
N GLY A 104 -5.60 4.91 7.61
CA GLY A 104 -4.24 5.16 7.16
C GLY A 104 -3.54 6.34 7.87
N ASN A 105 -4.31 7.32 8.36
CA ASN A 105 -3.83 8.45 9.16
C ASN A 105 -4.39 8.50 10.59
N GLU A 106 -4.95 7.40 11.09
CA GLU A 106 -5.53 7.32 12.43
C GLU A 106 -4.51 6.80 13.47
N PRO A 107 -4.81 6.88 14.78
CA PRO A 107 -4.00 6.22 15.80
C PRO A 107 -3.82 4.72 15.50
N GLY A 108 -2.61 4.20 15.76
CA GLY A 108 -2.29 2.80 15.49
C GLY A 108 -1.83 2.49 14.06
N ARG A 109 -1.76 3.48 13.15
CA ARG A 109 -1.29 3.32 11.75
C ARG A 109 0.14 2.80 11.58
N GLY A 110 0.95 2.88 12.64
CA GLY A 110 2.28 2.26 12.70
C GLY A 110 2.25 0.74 12.88
N MET A 111 1.14 0.17 13.33
CA MET A 111 0.96 -1.27 13.46
C MET A 111 0.59 -1.89 12.11
N GLY A 112 1.09 -3.10 11.85
CA GLY A 112 0.80 -3.82 10.61
C GLY A 112 1.96 -4.74 10.21
N GLU A 113 1.88 -5.40 9.06
CA GLU A 113 0.84 -5.24 8.02
C GLU A 113 -0.51 -5.92 8.40
N ARG A 114 -1.64 -5.27 8.08
CA ARG A 114 -3.01 -5.76 8.35
C ARG A 114 -3.62 -6.51 7.17
N LEU A 115 -3.08 -6.27 5.97
CA LEU A 115 -3.42 -6.97 4.75
C LEU A 115 -2.43 -8.12 4.52
N ALA A 116 -2.92 -9.32 4.22
CA ALA A 116 -2.09 -10.47 3.90
C ALA A 116 -2.70 -11.27 2.75
N ILE A 117 -1.84 -11.85 1.91
CA ILE A 117 -2.21 -12.82 0.88
C ILE A 117 -1.98 -14.22 1.46
N ASP A 118 -2.93 -15.11 1.28
CA ASP A 118 -2.75 -16.52 1.65
C ASP A 118 -1.61 -17.13 0.79
N PRO A 119 -0.53 -17.65 1.40
CA PRO A 119 0.62 -18.16 0.66
C PRO A 119 0.31 -19.47 -0.07
N HIS A 120 -0.76 -20.20 0.29
CA HIS A 120 -1.19 -21.45 -0.34
C HIS A 120 -2.30 -21.23 -1.37
N ASN A 121 -3.12 -20.19 -1.20
CA ASN A 121 -4.19 -19.82 -2.12
C ASN A 121 -4.21 -18.31 -2.43
N ARG A 122 -3.52 -17.91 -3.51
CA ARG A 122 -3.34 -16.50 -3.90
C ARG A 122 -4.63 -15.75 -4.28
N SER A 123 -5.77 -16.44 -4.35
CA SER A 123 -7.08 -15.83 -4.55
C SER A 123 -7.72 -15.35 -3.24
N THR A 124 -7.12 -15.69 -2.10
CA THR A 124 -7.60 -15.31 -0.76
C THR A 124 -6.75 -14.19 -0.18
N LEU A 125 -7.41 -13.11 0.25
CA LEU A 125 -6.81 -12.04 1.03
C LEU A 125 -7.47 -11.97 2.40
N PHE A 126 -6.66 -11.73 3.41
CA PHE A 126 -7.11 -11.41 4.76
C PHE A 126 -6.85 -9.93 5.03
N PHE A 127 -7.84 -9.25 5.61
CA PHE A 127 -7.67 -7.90 6.11
C PHE A 127 -8.19 -7.84 7.54
N TRP A 128 -7.30 -7.52 8.49
CA TRP A 128 -7.67 -7.40 9.89
C TRP A 128 -8.28 -6.03 10.18
N ILE A 129 -9.54 -6.03 10.63
CA ILE A 129 -10.26 -4.82 11.06
C ILE A 129 -10.24 -4.82 12.59
N ALA A 130 -9.63 -3.80 13.18
CA ALA A 130 -9.75 -3.57 14.62
C ALA A 130 -11.12 -2.92 14.91
N PRO A 131 -11.83 -3.36 15.98
CA PRO A 131 -13.11 -2.78 16.37
C PRO A 131 -13.01 -1.32 16.82
#